data_AF-A0A1H4RZB9-F1
#
_entry.id   AF-A0A1H4RZB9-F1
#
_cell.length_a   1.000
_cell.length_b   1.000
_cell.length_c   1.000
_cell.angle_alpha   90.00
_cell.angle_beta   90.00
_cell.angle_gamma   90.00
#
_symmetry.space_group_name_H-M   'P 1'
#
loop_
_entity.id
_entity.type
_entity.pdbx_description
1 polymer ?
#
loop_
_entity_poly.entity_id
_entity_poly.type
_entity_poly.pdbx_seq_one_letter_code
_entity_poly.pdbx_strand_id
1 'polypeptide(L)'
;MSCSGLPITERRAHSPVMGTKSRESIYGASVRHGAELAARTRKDADRLACQAWNKRMLGFQGPAQPSPPLGDALNAGYLYLEVKCLGCNTQQSVALDIIRRLKTTPIHELERYMRCKDCSRLSGRPYKRSHLVALRPAKISANEPPSD
;
A
#
# COMPACT_ATOMS: atom_id res chain seq x y z
N MET A 1 60.43 18.90 -60.11
CA MET A 1 60.65 18.54 -58.70
C MET A 1 59.32 18.62 -57.99
N SER A 2 58.73 17.46 -57.74
CA SER A 2 57.45 17.29 -57.05
C SER A 2 57.60 17.51 -55.55
N CYS A 3 56.60 18.10 -54.92
CA CYS A 3 56.20 17.81 -53.54
C CYS A 3 54.70 18.12 -53.40
N SER A 4 53.87 17.13 -53.67
CA SER A 4 52.43 17.16 -53.43
C SER A 4 52.16 16.91 -51.94
N GLY A 5 51.74 17.93 -51.20
CA GLY A 5 51.30 17.79 -49.82
C GLY A 5 49.90 17.16 -49.77
N LEU A 6 49.78 15.99 -49.14
CA LEU A 6 48.49 15.33 -48.89
C LEU A 6 47.75 16.04 -47.74
N PRO A 7 46.42 16.21 -47.83
CA PRO A 7 45.65 16.81 -46.74
C PRO A 7 45.52 15.84 -45.57
N ILE A 8 45.88 16.31 -44.38
CA ILE A 8 45.74 15.58 -43.12
C ILE A 8 44.24 15.58 -42.78
N THR A 9 43.59 14.43 -42.92
CA THR A 9 42.22 14.25 -42.44
C THR A 9 42.23 14.28 -40.91
N GLU A 10 41.70 15.35 -40.31
CA GLU A 10 41.38 15.36 -38.89
C GLU A 10 40.42 14.21 -38.58
N ARG A 11 40.92 13.18 -37.89
CA ARG A 11 40.06 12.16 -37.30
C ARG A 11 39.20 12.86 -36.25
N ARG A 12 37.91 13.09 -36.56
CA ARG A 12 36.91 13.45 -35.56
C ARG A 12 36.97 12.40 -34.44
N ALA A 13 37.50 12.79 -33.29
CA ALA A 13 37.42 12.00 -32.08
C ALA A 13 35.94 11.75 -31.79
N HIS A 14 35.49 10.50 -31.95
CA HIS A 14 34.16 10.11 -31.50
C HIS A 14 34.07 10.43 -30.01
N SER A 15 33.10 11.26 -29.64
CA SER A 15 32.83 11.61 -28.24
C SER A 15 32.56 10.30 -27.45
N PRO A 16 33.18 10.08 -26.28
CA PRO A 16 33.12 8.81 -25.55
C PRO A 16 31.80 8.65 -24.77
N VAL A 17 30.75 9.37 -25.18
CA VAL A 17 29.45 9.25 -24.55
C VAL A 17 28.85 7.93 -24.99
N MET A 18 28.90 6.93 -24.09
CA MET A 18 28.26 5.63 -24.32
C MET A 18 26.85 5.82 -24.89
N GLY A 19 26.50 5.07 -25.93
CA GLY A 19 25.14 5.08 -26.48
C GLY A 19 24.13 4.51 -25.48
N THR A 20 22.86 4.87 -25.63
CA THR A 20 21.76 4.36 -24.77
C THR A 20 21.63 2.83 -24.84
N LYS A 21 21.86 2.23 -26.02
CA LYS A 21 21.88 0.76 -26.19
C LYS A 21 23.03 0.07 -25.46
N SER A 22 24.22 0.67 -25.46
CA SER A 22 25.36 0.17 -24.68
C SER A 22 25.08 0.24 -23.18
N ARG A 23 24.46 1.33 -22.70
CA ARG A 23 24.04 1.46 -21.30
C ARG A 23 22.99 0.43 -20.92
N GLU A 24 22.01 0.18 -21.79
CA GLU A 24 20.96 -0.83 -21.57
C GLU A 24 21.56 -2.25 -21.46
N SER A 25 22.55 -2.59 -22.29
CA SER A 25 23.24 -3.89 -22.21
C SER A 25 24.03 -4.07 -20.91
N ILE A 26 24.70 -3.03 -20.41
CA ILE A 26 25.57 -3.12 -19.23
C ILE A 26 24.75 -3.06 -17.94
N TYR A 27 23.79 -2.13 -17.85
CA TYR A 27 23.06 -1.83 -16.62
C TYR A 27 21.63 -2.38 -16.58
N GLY A 28 21.07 -2.81 -17.72
CA GLY A 28 19.65 -3.17 -17.79
C GLY A 28 19.25 -4.27 -16.82
N ALA A 29 20.10 -5.28 -16.64
CA ALA A 29 19.83 -6.38 -15.70
C ALA A 29 19.85 -5.90 -14.24
N SER A 30 20.85 -5.11 -13.84
CA SER A 30 20.96 -4.61 -12.47
C SER A 30 19.86 -3.61 -12.12
N VAL A 31 19.46 -2.76 -13.06
CA VAL A 31 18.34 -1.81 -12.88
C VAL A 31 17.02 -2.57 -12.69
N ARG A 32 16.73 -3.58 -13.52
CA ARG A 32 15.52 -4.41 -13.37
C ARG A 32 15.51 -5.14 -12.03
N HIS A 33 16.62 -5.78 -11.69
CA HIS A 33 16.76 -6.48 -10.41
C HIS A 33 16.56 -5.55 -9.21
N GLY A 34 17.19 -4.37 -9.23
CA GLY A 34 17.03 -3.36 -8.19
C GLY A 34 15.59 -2.88 -8.05
N ALA A 35 14.88 -2.66 -9.17
CA ALA A 35 13.48 -2.27 -9.16
C ALA A 35 12.57 -3.37 -8.60
N GLU A 36 12.80 -4.63 -8.98
CA GLU A 36 12.05 -5.77 -8.44
C GLU A 36 12.28 -5.96 -6.94
N LEU A 37 13.53 -5.85 -6.48
CA LEU A 37 13.86 -5.94 -5.06
C LEU A 37 13.18 -4.83 -4.28
N ALA A 38 13.28 -3.57 -4.75
CA ALA A 38 12.64 -2.44 -4.11
C ALA A 38 11.11 -2.64 -3.98
N ALA A 39 10.46 -3.15 -5.03
CA ALA A 39 9.02 -3.43 -5.01
C ALA A 39 8.65 -4.53 -3.99
N ARG A 40 9.44 -5.61 -3.92
CA ARG A 40 9.25 -6.70 -2.94
C ARG A 40 9.44 -6.20 -1.51
N THR A 41 10.55 -5.52 -1.23
CA THR A 41 10.86 -4.98 0.09
C THR A 41 9.80 -3.99 0.56
N ARG A 42 9.28 -3.14 -0.33
CA ARG A 42 8.17 -2.24 0.00
C ARG A 42 6.91 -3.02 0.41
N LYS A 43 6.52 -4.04 -0.36
CA LYS A 43 5.36 -4.89 -0.03
C LYS A 43 5.51 -5.59 1.31
N ASP A 44 6.72 -6.05 1.64
CA ASP A 44 7.00 -6.68 2.93
C ASP A 44 6.96 -5.66 4.08
N ALA A 45 7.48 -4.45 3.87
CA ALA A 45 7.37 -3.35 4.83
C ALA A 45 5.90 -3.00 5.13
N ASP A 46 5.08 -2.87 4.09
CA ASP A 46 3.64 -2.58 4.22
C ASP A 46 2.92 -3.70 5.01
N ARG A 47 3.28 -4.97 4.74
CA ARG A 47 2.73 -6.12 5.48
C ARG A 47 3.09 -6.07 6.95
N LEU A 48 4.36 -5.82 7.27
CA LEU A 48 4.84 -5.73 8.65
C LEU A 48 4.17 -4.57 9.40
N ALA A 49 3.97 -3.42 8.74
CA ALA A 49 3.25 -2.29 9.31
C ALA A 49 1.79 -2.64 9.65
N CYS A 50 1.09 -3.33 8.76
CA CYS A 50 -0.28 -3.80 9.00
C CYS A 50 -0.35 -4.83 10.13
N GLN A 51 0.60 -5.76 10.20
CA GLN A 51 0.68 -6.74 11.30
C GLN A 51 0.94 -6.08 12.65
N ALA A 52 1.86 -5.12 12.71
CA ALA A 52 2.12 -4.36 13.92
C ALA A 52 0.87 -3.58 14.39
N TRP A 53 0.16 -2.97 13.44
CA TRP A 53 -1.11 -2.31 13.71
C TRP A 53 -2.16 -3.28 14.27
N ASN A 54 -2.37 -4.43 13.62
CA ASN A 54 -3.30 -5.46 14.10
C ASN A 54 -2.94 -5.95 15.50
N LYS A 55 -1.66 -6.23 15.78
CA LYS A 55 -1.21 -6.64 17.12
C LYS A 55 -1.57 -5.59 18.17
N ARG A 56 -1.38 -4.30 17.85
CA ARG A 56 -1.76 -3.21 18.76
C ARG A 56 -3.27 -3.15 18.98
N MET A 57 -4.05 -3.24 17.91
CA MET A 57 -5.51 -3.16 18.00
C MET A 57 -6.10 -4.36 18.74
N LEU A 58 -5.64 -5.57 18.47
CA LEU A 58 -6.15 -6.78 19.14
C LEU A 58 -5.65 -6.90 20.58
N GLY A 59 -4.40 -6.55 20.85
CA GLY A 59 -3.82 -6.66 22.19
C GLY A 59 -4.26 -5.57 23.15
N PHE A 60 -4.38 -4.33 22.68
CA PHE A 60 -4.66 -3.17 23.53
C PHE A 60 -5.99 -2.48 23.23
N GLN A 61 -6.75 -2.94 22.23
CA GLN A 61 -8.00 -2.29 21.77
C GLN A 61 -7.80 -0.81 21.39
N GLY A 62 -6.59 -0.47 20.91
CA GLY A 62 -6.19 0.89 20.53
C GLY A 62 -4.85 1.32 21.13
N PRO A 63 -4.43 2.58 20.92
CA PRO A 63 -5.03 3.56 20.03
C PRO A 63 -4.91 3.16 18.55
N ALA A 64 -5.86 3.63 17.72
CA ALA A 64 -5.81 3.38 16.27
C ALA A 64 -4.62 4.08 15.58
N GLN A 65 -4.01 5.07 16.24
CA GLN A 65 -2.85 5.83 15.79
C GLN A 65 -1.53 5.19 16.23
N PRO A 66 -0.47 5.20 15.39
CA PRO A 66 -0.48 5.47 13.95
C PRO A 66 -1.01 4.25 13.16
N SER A 67 -1.83 4.47 12.13
CA SER A 67 -2.33 3.39 11.26
C SER A 67 -1.65 3.41 9.90
N PRO A 68 -1.52 2.27 9.21
CA PRO A 68 -1.08 2.25 7.83
C PRO A 68 -2.05 3.02 6.92
N PRO A 69 -1.57 3.60 5.81
CA PRO A 69 -2.38 4.07 4.70
C PRO A 69 -3.24 2.96 4.08
N LEU A 70 -4.37 3.35 3.50
CA LEU A 70 -5.28 2.45 2.78
C LEU A 70 -4.59 1.70 1.64
N GLY A 71 -3.68 2.36 0.93
CA GLY A 71 -2.91 1.80 -0.18
C GLY A 71 -1.90 0.75 0.27
N ASP A 72 -1.22 1.00 1.39
CA ASP A 72 -0.23 0.08 1.93
C ASP A 72 -0.93 -1.19 2.44
N ALA A 73 -2.10 -1.06 3.08
CA ALA A 73 -2.92 -2.21 3.47
C ALA A 73 -3.35 -3.06 2.26
N LEU A 74 -3.80 -2.42 1.17
CA LEU A 74 -4.15 -3.12 -0.07
C LEU A 74 -2.92 -3.79 -0.72
N ASN A 75 -1.77 -3.10 -0.75
CA ASN A 75 -0.52 -3.65 -1.27
C ASN A 75 -0.04 -4.87 -0.46
N ALA A 76 -0.24 -4.81 0.86
CA ALA A 76 0.05 -5.90 1.79
C ALA A 76 -0.92 -7.10 1.70
N GLY A 77 -2.03 -6.97 0.96
CA GLY A 77 -3.03 -8.03 0.79
C GLY A 77 -4.15 -8.02 1.85
N TYR A 78 -4.27 -6.95 2.64
CA TYR A 78 -5.41 -6.75 3.52
C TYR A 78 -6.56 -6.09 2.75
N LEU A 79 -7.60 -6.86 2.46
CA LEU A 79 -8.72 -6.43 1.62
C LEU A 79 -9.90 -5.89 2.44
N TYR A 80 -9.97 -6.25 3.72
CA TYR A 80 -11.10 -5.92 4.58
C TYR A 80 -10.64 -5.24 5.87
N LEU A 81 -11.48 -4.35 6.40
CA LEU A 81 -11.35 -3.77 7.72
C LEU A 81 -12.50 -4.28 8.59
N GLU A 82 -12.15 -4.92 9.69
CA GLU A 82 -13.09 -5.31 10.71
C GLU A 82 -13.43 -4.12 11.62
N VAL A 83 -14.73 -3.91 11.81
CA VAL A 83 -15.28 -2.82 12.60
C VAL A 83 -16.34 -3.38 13.54
N LYS A 84 -16.28 -2.99 14.81
CA LYS A 84 -17.24 -3.36 15.87
C LYS A 84 -18.14 -2.18 16.20
N CYS A 85 -19.45 -2.40 16.22
CA CYS A 85 -20.39 -1.41 16.74
C CYS A 85 -20.40 -1.45 18.28
N LEU A 86 -20.15 -0.33 18.96
CA LEU A 86 -20.20 -0.26 20.42
C LEU A 86 -21.63 -0.24 20.99
N GLY A 87 -22.65 -0.12 20.14
CA GLY A 87 -24.05 -0.15 20.54
C GLY A 87 -24.64 -1.55 20.59
N CYS A 88 -24.45 -2.32 19.52
CA CYS A 88 -25.01 -3.67 19.38
C CYS A 88 -23.97 -4.79 19.38
N ASN A 89 -22.68 -4.47 19.57
CA ASN A 89 -21.54 -5.39 19.54
C ASN A 89 -21.36 -6.18 18.24
N THR A 90 -22.13 -5.89 17.19
CA THR A 90 -21.99 -6.55 15.88
C THR A 90 -20.68 -6.14 15.23
N GLN A 91 -19.94 -7.15 14.76
CA GLN A 91 -18.74 -6.97 13.94
C GLN A 91 -19.07 -7.13 12.46
N GLN A 92 -18.50 -6.25 11.66
CA GLN A 92 -18.69 -6.21 10.21
C GLN A 92 -17.35 -6.02 9.52
N SER A 93 -17.19 -6.68 8.37
CA SER A 93 -16.06 -6.50 7.48
C SER A 93 -16.40 -5.50 6.38
N VAL A 94 -15.65 -4.40 6.30
CA VAL A 94 -15.75 -3.38 5.26
C VAL A 94 -14.66 -3.62 4.23
N ALA A 95 -15.02 -3.80 2.97
CA ALA A 95 -14.03 -3.95 1.90
C ALA A 95 -13.29 -2.60 1.68
N LEU A 96 -11.97 -2.65 1.60
CA LEU A 96 -11.11 -1.46 1.51
C LEU A 96 -11.00 -0.91 0.08
N ASP A 97 -11.26 -1.74 -0.91
CA ASP A 97 -11.23 -1.40 -2.34
C ASP A 97 -12.39 -0.47 -2.75
N ILE A 98 -13.59 -0.68 -2.19
CA ILE A 98 -14.79 0.13 -2.47
C ILE A 98 -14.76 1.53 -1.83
N ILE A 99 -13.82 1.78 -0.91
CA ILE A 99 -13.73 3.05 -0.19
C ILE A 99 -13.23 4.15 -1.15
N ARG A 100 -14.10 5.14 -1.42
CA ARG A 100 -13.81 6.32 -2.24
C ARG A 100 -13.00 7.38 -1.48
N ARG A 101 -11.79 7.00 -1.05
CA ARG A 101 -10.79 7.87 -0.40
C ARG A 101 -9.44 7.70 -1.10
N LEU A 102 -8.55 8.67 -0.89
CA LEU A 102 -7.18 8.58 -1.40
C LEU A 102 -6.50 7.36 -0.77
N LYS A 103 -5.68 6.66 -1.55
CA LYS A 103 -4.94 5.50 -1.05
C LYS A 103 -3.86 5.89 -0.03
N THR A 104 -3.53 7.18 0.05
CA THR A 104 -2.68 7.75 1.11
C THR A 104 -3.41 8.00 2.42
N THR A 105 -4.76 7.92 2.45
CA THR A 105 -5.54 8.14 3.68
C THR A 105 -5.23 7.06 4.72
N PRO A 106 -4.80 7.43 5.94
CA PRO A 106 -4.63 6.48 7.04
C PRO A 106 -5.93 5.77 7.41
N ILE A 107 -5.86 4.48 7.75
CA ILE A 107 -7.04 3.69 8.11
C ILE A 107 -7.79 4.23 9.34
N HIS A 108 -7.11 4.77 10.35
CA HIS A 108 -7.77 5.32 11.55
C HIS A 108 -8.74 6.46 11.20
N GLU A 109 -8.49 7.21 10.12
CA GLU A 109 -9.38 8.27 9.67
C GLU A 109 -10.75 7.78 9.21
N LEU A 110 -10.86 6.49 8.86
CA LEU A 110 -12.11 5.87 8.42
C LEU A 110 -13.12 5.75 9.56
N GLU A 111 -12.66 5.65 10.80
CA GLU A 111 -13.50 5.49 12.01
C GLU A 111 -14.62 6.54 12.07
N ARG A 112 -14.31 7.80 11.74
CA ARG A 112 -15.27 8.93 11.76
C ARG A 112 -16.43 8.80 10.78
N TYR A 113 -16.29 7.95 9.76
CA TYR A 113 -17.29 7.72 8.72
C TYR A 113 -18.08 6.44 8.92
N MET A 114 -17.65 5.56 9.83
CA MET A 114 -18.29 4.28 10.06
C MET A 114 -19.61 4.45 10.80
N ARG A 115 -20.65 3.79 10.30
CA ARG A 115 -21.98 3.77 10.90
C ARG A 115 -22.52 2.36 10.97
N CYS A 116 -23.12 2.02 12.11
CA CYS A 116 -23.84 0.76 12.24
C CYS A 116 -25.19 0.86 11.53
N LYS A 117 -25.46 -0.03 10.56
CA LYS A 117 -26.73 -0.06 9.82
C LYS A 117 -27.92 -0.31 10.74
N ASP A 118 -27.80 -1.28 11.66
CA ASP A 118 -28.90 -1.69 12.53
C ASP A 118 -29.21 -0.65 13.60
N CYS A 119 -28.20 -0.15 14.32
CA CYS A 119 -28.41 0.93 15.29
C CYS A 119 -28.90 2.23 14.62
N SER A 120 -28.44 2.52 13.40
CA SER A 120 -28.94 3.69 12.67
C SER A 120 -30.41 3.54 12.28
N ARG A 121 -30.81 2.32 11.88
CA ARG A 121 -32.20 1.99 11.55
C ARG A 121 -33.11 2.08 12.78
N LEU A 122 -32.68 1.54 13.92
CA LEU A 122 -33.46 1.56 15.17
C LEU A 122 -33.60 2.97 15.76
N SER A 123 -32.57 3.80 15.66
CA SER A 123 -32.59 5.15 16.26
C SER A 123 -33.14 6.24 15.34
N GLY A 124 -33.41 5.94 14.07
CA GLY A 124 -33.84 6.93 13.06
C GLY A 124 -32.76 7.96 12.69
N ARG A 125 -31.52 7.81 13.19
CA ARG A 125 -30.39 8.73 12.93
C ARG A 125 -29.07 7.96 12.78
N PRO A 126 -28.05 8.52 12.11
CA PRO A 126 -26.76 7.82 11.96
C PRO A 126 -26.09 7.50 13.31
N TYR A 127 -25.86 6.22 13.58
CA TYR A 127 -25.16 5.75 14.77
C TYR A 127 -23.67 5.56 14.48
N LYS A 128 -22.83 6.45 15.01
CA LYS A 128 -21.39 6.58 14.67
C LYS A 128 -20.41 6.02 15.72
N ARG A 129 -20.89 5.23 16.70
CA ARG A 129 -20.00 4.62 17.70
C ARG A 129 -19.47 3.28 17.20
N SER A 130 -18.59 3.36 16.21
CA SER A 130 -17.90 2.22 15.63
C SER A 130 -16.44 2.23 16.08
N HIS A 131 -15.89 1.06 16.36
CA HIS A 131 -14.50 0.86 16.76
C HIS A 131 -13.81 0.00 15.70
N LEU A 132 -12.63 0.43 15.24
CA LEU A 132 -11.82 -0.39 14.32
C LEU A 132 -11.19 -1.54 15.09
N VAL A 133 -11.20 -2.75 14.53
CA VAL A 133 -10.71 -3.96 15.24
C VAL A 133 -9.43 -4.48 14.59
N ALA A 134 -9.48 -4.82 13.30
CA ALA A 134 -8.34 -5.43 12.61
C ALA A 134 -8.43 -5.27 11.10
N LEU A 135 -7.27 -5.27 10.44
CA LEU A 135 -7.16 -5.49 9.00
C LEU A 135 -7.21 -6.98 8.73
N ARG A 136 -8.02 -7.39 7.75
CA ARG A 136 -8.20 -8.80 7.38
C ARG A 136 -7.90 -9.04 5.90
N PRO A 137 -7.24 -10.15 5.55
CA PRO A 137 -7.10 -10.58 4.16
C PRO A 137 -8.45 -11.00 3.56
N ALA A 138 -9.32 -11.62 4.37
CA ALA A 138 -10.60 -12.16 3.94
C ALA A 138 -11.78 -11.66 4.80
N LYS A 139 -12.97 -11.84 4.24
CA LYS A 139 -14.23 -11.35 4.80
C LYS A 139 -14.63 -12.23 5.99
N ILE A 140 -15.22 -11.64 7.02
CA ILE A 140 -15.84 -12.41 8.11
C ILE A 140 -16.84 -13.41 7.52
N SER A 141 -16.67 -14.67 7.89
CA SER A 141 -17.48 -15.79 7.44
C SER A 141 -17.53 -16.87 8.53
N ALA A 142 -18.32 -17.92 8.34
CA ALA A 142 -18.37 -19.02 9.30
C ALA A 142 -17.00 -19.69 9.52
N ASN A 143 -16.16 -19.73 8.49
CA ASN A 143 -14.81 -20.32 8.56
C ASN A 143 -13.76 -19.34 9.09
N GLU A 144 -14.07 -18.05 9.07
CA GLU A 144 -13.18 -16.98 9.54
C GLU A 144 -13.98 -16.05 10.46
N PRO A 145 -14.10 -16.41 11.75
CA PRO A 145 -14.90 -15.63 12.68
C PRO A 145 -14.31 -14.23 12.92
N PRO A 146 -15.12 -13.30 13.45
CA PRO A 146 -14.64 -12.01 13.95
C PRO A 146 -13.54 -12.18 15.00
N SER A 147 -12.73 -11.15 15.20
CA SER A 147 -11.70 -11.13 16.25
C SER A 147 -12.32 -10.74 17.60
N ASP A 148 -11.89 -11.36 18.70
CA ASP A 148 -12.43 -11.07 20.04
C ASP A 148 -11.96 -9.72 20.62
#